data_AF-A0A7C2ZC91-F1
#
_entry.id   AF-A0A7C2ZC91-F1
#
_cell.length_a   1.000
_cell.length_b   1.000
_cell.length_c   1.000
_cell.angle_alpha   90.00
_cell.angle_beta   90.00
_cell.angle_gamma   90.00
#
_symmetry.space_group_name_H-M   'P 1'
#
loop_
_entity.id
_entity.type
_entity.pdbx_description
1 polymer ?
#
loop_
_entity_poly.entity_id
_entity_poly.type
_entity_poly.pdbx_seq_one_letter_code
_entity_poly.pdbx_strand_id
1 'polypeptide(L)' 'MAQDEASSIVFGMPKEAIECGAAEKVVPLPDVAQALINFAQH' A
#
# COMPACT_ATOMS: atom_id res chain seq x y z
N MET A 1 -2.47 -0.62 4.94
CA MET A 1 -1.40 -0.51 3.92
C MET A 1 -1.98 -0.05 2.58
N ALA A 2 -1.21 0.64 1.75
CA ALA A 2 -1.61 1.16 0.44
C ALA A 2 -0.50 0.96 -0.62
N GLN A 3 -0.88 0.89 -1.91
CA GLN A 3 0.07 0.81 -3.04
C GLN A 3 0.74 2.16 -3.28
N ASP A 4 2.01 2.18 -3.70
CA ASP A 4 2.70 3.43 -4.05
C ASP A 4 2.23 4.05 -5.38
N GLU A 5 2.56 5.32 -5.58
CA GLU A 5 2.20 6.05 -6.80
C GLU A 5 2.99 5.56 -8.02
N ALA A 6 4.27 5.23 -7.84
CA ALA A 6 5.18 4.87 -8.93
C ALA A 6 4.76 3.58 -9.65
N SER A 7 4.16 2.63 -8.93
CA SER A 7 3.67 1.37 -9.51
C SER A 7 2.17 1.39 -9.80
N SER A 8 1.46 2.49 -9.49
CA SER A 8 0.03 2.63 -9.72
C SER A 8 -0.26 3.17 -11.12
N ILE A 9 -1.25 2.60 -11.81
CA ILE A 9 -1.77 3.18 -13.05
C ILE A 9 -2.65 4.41 -12.76
N VAL A 10 -3.45 4.33 -11.69
CA VAL A 10 -4.24 5.45 -11.18
C VAL A 10 -4.05 5.51 -9.68
N PHE A 11 -3.38 6.54 -9.19
CA PHE A 11 -3.16 6.79 -7.77
C PHE A 11 -4.33 7.57 -7.15
N GLY A 12 -5.53 6.97 -7.27
CA GLY A 12 -6.76 7.43 -6.61
C GLY A 12 -6.86 6.77 -5.24
N MET A 13 -7.68 5.73 -5.08
CA MET A 13 -7.92 5.01 -3.81
C MET A 13 -6.71 4.88 -2.86
N PRO A 14 -5.47 4.52 -3.29
CA PRO A 14 -4.33 4.49 -2.39
C PRO A 14 -4.00 5.85 -1.75
N LYS A 15 -4.12 6.95 -2.50
CA LYS A 15 -3.91 8.34 -2.02
C LYS A 15 -4.92 8.70 -0.94
N GLU A 16 -6.21 8.50 -1.18
CA GLU A 16 -7.26 8.81 -0.21
C GLU A 16 -7.08 8.01 1.10
N ALA A 17 -6.64 6.76 1.01
CA ALA A 17 -6.35 5.95 2.20
C ALA A 17 -5.16 6.51 3.02
N ILE A 18 -4.18 7.12 2.35
CA ILE A 18 -3.05 7.78 3.02
C ILE A 18 -3.51 9.10 3.65
N GLU A 19 -4.24 9.93 2.92
CA GLU A 19 -4.71 11.24 3.38
C GLU A 19 -5.66 11.15 4.57
N CYS A 20 -6.51 10.11 4.62
CA CYS A 20 -7.39 9.88 5.77
C CYS A 20 -6.73 9.14 6.94
N GLY A 21 -5.44 8.81 6.84
CA GLY A 21 -4.68 8.11 7.88
C GLY A 21 -5.01 6.62 8.04
N ALA A 22 -5.74 6.02 7.09
CA ALA A 22 -6.09 4.59 7.12
C ALA A 22 -4.94 3.67 6.65
N ALA A 23 -3.92 4.23 5.97
CA ALA A 23 -2.77 3.48 5.49
C ALA A 23 -1.53 3.71 6.37
N GLU A 24 -1.21 2.72 7.22
CA GLU A 24 0.01 2.74 8.05
C GLU A 24 1.32 2.57 7.26
N LYS A 25 1.25 2.01 6.06
CA LYS A 25 2.42 1.71 5.21
C LYS A 25 2.08 1.84 3.73
N VAL A 26 2.99 2.43 2.95
CA VAL A 26 2.94 2.52 1.49
C VAL A 26 3.95 1.53 0.89
N VAL A 27 3.55 0.77 -0.13
CA VAL A 27 4.34 -0.36 -0.67
C VAL A 27 4.23 -0.41 -2.20
N PRO A 28 5.33 -0.61 -2.96
CA PRO A 28 5.25 -0.82 -4.40
C PRO A 28 4.55 -2.15 -4.74
N LEU A 29 3.82 -2.19 -5.86
CA LEU A 29 3.03 -3.36 -6.28
C LEU A 29 3.79 -4.70 -6.25
N PRO A 30 5.06 -4.79 -6.72
CA PRO A 30 5.83 -6.04 -6.67
C PRO A 30 6.03 -6.59 -5.26
N ASP A 31 6.02 -5.73 -4.24
CA ASP A 31 6.34 -6.10 -2.86
C ASP A 31 5.10 -6.30 -1.98
N VAL A 32 3.89 -5.94 -2.47
CA VAL A 32 2.64 -6.01 -1.70
C VAL A 32 2.38 -7.41 -1.14
N ALA A 33 2.59 -8.46 -1.94
CA ALA A 33 2.35 -9.83 -1.49
C ALA A 33 3.27 -10.23 -0.33
N GLN A 34 4.57 -9.95 -0.44
CA GLN A 34 5.52 -10.25 0.63
C GLN A 34 5.25 -9.41 1.88
N ALA A 35 4.90 -8.14 1.71
CA ALA A 35 4.55 -7.26 2.82
C ALA A 35 3.32 -7.76 3.59
N LEU A 36 2.30 -8.28 2.89
CA LEU A 36 1.12 -8.89 3.50
C LEU A 36 1.47 -10.16 4.28
N ILE A 37 2.28 -11.06 3.71
CA ILE A 37 2.72 -12.29 4.38
C ILE A 37 3.46 -11.95 5.67
N ASN A 38 4.43 -11.03 5.60
CA ASN A 38 5.20 -10.61 6.78
C ASN A 38 4.31 -9.98 7.86
N PHE A 39 3.29 -9.21 7.46
CA PHE A 39 2.35 -8.62 8.40
C PHE A 39 1.49 -9.67 9.10
N ALA A 40 1.05 -10.72 8.39
CA ALA A 40 0.18 -11.76 8.95
C ALA A 40 0.92 -12.79 9.82
N GLN A 41 2.25 -12.87 9.71
CA GLN A 41 3.11 -13.81 10.45
C GLN A 41 3.64 -13.24 11.77
N HIS A 42 3.30 -12.00 12.09
CA HIS A 42 3.66 -11.30 13.33
C HIS A 42 2.40 -10.96 14.13
#